data_AF-A0A947HPN7-F1
#
_entry.id   AF-A0A947HPN7-F1
#
_cell.length_a   1.000
_cell.length_b   1.000
_cell.length_c   1.000
_cell.angle_alpha   90.00
_cell.angle_beta   90.00
_cell.angle_gamma   90.00
#
_symmetry.space_group_name_H-M   'P 1'
#
loop_
_entity.id
_entity.type
_entity.pdbx_description
1 polymer ?
#
loop_
_entity_poly.entity_id
_entity_poly.type
_entity_poly.pdbx_seq_one_letter_code
_entity_poly.pdbx_strand_id
1 'polypeptide(L)'
;SLLKLETRFIIQRADGIRAYSYRWNDAGTDAELLDTASTRDFKLPGGNEDRTWHFPSRSQCLECHNAAAGRFLGFRTVQLDAPGVVAKGRQLDHFVSTGLAAWAPDTSTPPFPNPADPTAPLHQRARATIDVNCATCHQPGASPITEHDLRYDTALADTGVCDVAPENGSFEVAGEKLLAPGQPDASNLLLRMKDLGVLRMPSIGSHVVDDAAVSLITEWITSLESCAGP
;
A
#
# COMPACT_ATOMS: atom_id res chain seq x y z
N SER A 1 -2.94 -28.35 2.15
CA SER A 1 -2.16 -28.35 0.88
C SER A 1 -1.93 -26.91 0.46
N LEU A 2 -0.84 -26.62 -0.25
CA LEU A 2 -0.59 -25.30 -0.84
C LEU A 2 -1.22 -25.25 -2.24
N LEU A 3 -1.92 -24.15 -2.55
CA LEU A 3 -2.52 -23.90 -3.86
C LEU A 3 -1.66 -22.88 -4.61
N LYS A 4 -1.17 -23.23 -5.80
CA LYS A 4 -0.48 -22.28 -6.68
C LYS A 4 -1.51 -21.43 -7.41
N LEU A 5 -1.42 -20.12 -7.27
CA LEU A 5 -2.35 -19.18 -7.90
C LEU A 5 -1.69 -18.46 -9.06
N GLU A 6 -0.58 -17.78 -8.77
CA GLU A 6 0.06 -16.86 -9.68
C GLU A 6 1.58 -16.93 -9.60
N THR A 7 2.25 -16.72 -10.73
CA THR A 7 3.63 -16.28 -10.79
C THR A 7 3.67 -14.91 -11.45
N ARG A 8 4.17 -13.90 -10.73
CA ARG A 8 4.27 -12.52 -11.23
C ARG A 8 5.70 -12.03 -11.12
N PHE A 9 6.21 -11.39 -12.17
CA PHE A 9 7.54 -10.79 -12.13
C PHE A 9 7.64 -9.59 -13.07
N ILE A 10 8.61 -8.74 -12.78
CA ILE A 10 8.99 -7.58 -13.58
C ILE A 10 10.44 -7.74 -14.01
N ILE A 11 10.70 -7.50 -15.29
CA ILE A 11 12.04 -7.54 -15.87
C ILE A 11 12.46 -6.12 -16.24
N GLN A 12 13.62 -5.67 -15.74
CA GLN A 12 14.30 -4.48 -16.26
C GLN A 12 15.03 -4.85 -17.55
N ARG A 13 14.75 -4.11 -18.61
CA ARG A 13 15.49 -4.15 -19.88
C ARG A 13 16.10 -2.78 -20.16
N ALA A 14 16.94 -2.69 -21.19
CA ALA A 14 17.56 -1.43 -21.60
C ALA A 14 16.51 -0.37 -22.02
N ASP A 15 15.37 -0.80 -22.56
CA ASP A 15 14.27 0.04 -23.04
C ASP A 15 13.18 0.32 -21.98
N GLY A 16 13.30 -0.23 -20.76
CA GLY A 16 12.33 -0.05 -19.69
C GLY A 16 11.96 -1.34 -18.97
N ILE A 17 10.90 -1.30 -18.17
CA ILE A 17 10.41 -2.49 -17.47
C ILE A 17 9.32 -3.22 -18.26
N ARG A 18 9.23 -4.53 -18.07
CA ARG A 18 8.13 -5.36 -18.58
C ARG A 18 7.57 -6.23 -17.46
N ALA A 19 6.27 -6.14 -17.25
CA ALA A 19 5.55 -6.95 -16.26
C ALA A 19 4.91 -8.17 -16.91
N TYR A 20 4.89 -9.28 -16.18
CA TYR A 20 4.27 -10.53 -16.61
C TYR A 20 3.51 -11.16 -15.44
N SER A 21 2.28 -11.59 -15.72
CA SER A 21 1.42 -12.32 -14.79
C SER A 21 1.09 -13.67 -15.42
N TYR A 22 1.39 -14.74 -14.70
CA TYR A 22 1.07 -16.10 -15.11
C TYR A 22 0.08 -16.72 -14.14
N ARG A 23 -1.03 -17.27 -14.65
CA ARG A 23 -2.03 -17.96 -13.85
C ARG A 23 -1.77 -19.46 -13.88
N TRP A 24 -1.61 -20.07 -12.71
CA TRP A 24 -1.45 -21.51 -12.59
C TRP A 24 -2.74 -22.27 -12.94
N ASN A 25 -2.59 -23.42 -13.57
CA ASN A 25 -3.69 -24.35 -13.80
C ASN A 25 -4.11 -25.07 -12.51
N ASP A 26 -5.29 -25.69 -12.52
CA ASP A 26 -5.89 -26.34 -11.35
C ASP A 26 -5.07 -27.52 -10.83
N ALA A 27 -4.31 -28.16 -11.72
CA ALA A 27 -3.39 -29.24 -11.37
C ALA A 27 -2.09 -28.74 -10.71
N GLY A 28 -1.81 -27.43 -10.75
CA GLY A 28 -0.58 -26.83 -10.24
C GLY A 28 0.68 -27.24 -11.00
N THR A 29 0.54 -27.71 -12.25
CA THR A 29 1.65 -28.25 -13.06
C THR A 29 2.25 -27.24 -14.03
N ASP A 30 1.47 -26.26 -14.48
CA ASP A 30 1.89 -25.25 -15.44
C ASP A 30 1.16 -23.92 -15.21
N ALA A 31 1.68 -22.84 -15.77
CA ALA A 31 1.11 -21.50 -15.66
C ALA A 31 1.01 -20.79 -17.02
N GLU A 32 -0.16 -20.26 -17.31
CA GLU A 32 -0.49 -19.57 -18.56
C GLU A 32 -0.17 -18.08 -18.44
N LEU A 33 0.57 -17.53 -19.41
CA LEU A 33 0.81 -16.09 -19.50
C LEU A 33 -0.50 -15.35 -19.83
N LEU A 34 -0.82 -14.35 -19.04
CA LEU A 34 -1.99 -13.51 -19.28
C LEU A 34 -1.64 -12.27 -20.09
N ASP A 35 -2.45 -11.98 -21.11
CA ASP A 35 -2.37 -10.74 -21.89
C ASP A 35 -3.30 -9.65 -21.35
N THR A 36 -4.47 -10.04 -20.83
CA THR A 36 -5.44 -9.16 -20.18
C THR A 36 -5.60 -9.51 -18.72
N ALA A 37 -6.16 -8.57 -17.95
CA ALA A 37 -6.51 -8.83 -16.56
C ALA A 37 -7.58 -9.92 -16.48
N SER A 38 -7.59 -10.68 -15.39
CA SER A 38 -8.65 -11.64 -15.11
C SER A 38 -8.85 -11.79 -13.61
N THR A 39 -10.01 -12.27 -13.22
CA THR A 39 -10.30 -12.65 -11.84
C THR A 39 -10.62 -14.13 -11.76
N ARG A 40 -10.39 -14.72 -10.59
CA ARG A 40 -10.84 -16.07 -10.29
C ARG A 40 -11.16 -16.21 -8.80
N ASP A 41 -12.27 -16.87 -8.53
CA ASP A 41 -12.67 -17.21 -7.18
C ASP A 41 -12.03 -18.51 -6.71
N PHE A 42 -11.55 -18.52 -5.47
CA PHE A 42 -10.90 -19.65 -4.85
C PHE A 42 -11.52 -19.95 -3.49
N LYS A 43 -11.78 -21.23 -3.22
CA LYS A 43 -12.17 -21.70 -1.89
C LYS A 43 -10.94 -21.69 -0.98
N LEU A 44 -11.03 -20.95 0.12
CA LEU A 44 -9.98 -20.96 1.14
C LEU A 44 -10.01 -22.29 1.92
N PRO A 45 -8.85 -22.87 2.29
CA PRO A 45 -8.81 -24.06 3.14
C PRO A 45 -9.56 -23.82 4.46
N GLY A 46 -10.60 -24.62 4.72
CA GLY A 46 -11.40 -24.52 5.95
C GLY A 46 -12.43 -23.37 5.97
N GLY A 47 -12.57 -22.60 4.88
CA GLY A 47 -13.55 -21.54 4.75
C GLY A 47 -14.78 -21.98 3.94
N ASN A 48 -15.95 -21.41 4.26
CA ASN A 48 -17.16 -21.52 3.44
C ASN A 48 -17.22 -20.43 2.34
N GLU A 49 -16.31 -19.46 2.37
CA GLU A 49 -16.32 -18.29 1.51
C GLU A 49 -15.30 -18.40 0.38
N ASP A 50 -15.69 -17.88 -0.78
CA ASP A 50 -14.80 -17.70 -1.92
C ASP A 50 -13.96 -16.43 -1.74
N ARG A 51 -12.68 -16.51 -2.13
CA ARG A 51 -11.80 -15.36 -2.27
C ARG A 51 -11.55 -15.10 -3.75
N THR A 52 -11.96 -13.92 -4.21
CA THR A 52 -11.59 -13.44 -5.54
C THR A 52 -10.10 -13.05 -5.55
N TRP A 53 -9.35 -13.63 -6.47
CA TRP A 53 -8.00 -13.23 -6.80
C TRP A 53 -8.01 -12.42 -8.10
N HIS A 54 -7.32 -11.29 -8.10
CA HIS A 54 -7.12 -10.46 -9.28
C HIS A 54 -5.75 -10.73 -9.89
N PHE A 55 -5.73 -11.19 -11.14
CA PHE A 55 -4.52 -11.30 -11.96
C PHE A 55 -4.40 -10.03 -12.83
N PRO A 56 -3.41 -9.16 -12.59
CA PRO A 56 -3.31 -7.90 -13.31
C PRO A 56 -2.84 -8.11 -14.74
N SER A 57 -3.34 -7.28 -15.65
CA SER A 57 -2.76 -7.14 -16.98
C SER A 57 -1.36 -6.51 -16.90
N ARG A 58 -0.62 -6.57 -18.01
CA ARG A 58 0.66 -5.84 -18.11
C ARG A 58 0.50 -4.34 -17.86
N SER A 59 -0.59 -3.73 -18.32
CA SER A 59 -0.84 -2.30 -18.13
C SER A 59 -1.16 -1.96 -16.67
N GLN A 60 -1.95 -2.79 -15.99
CA GLN A 60 -2.28 -2.58 -14.57
C GLN A 60 -1.05 -2.67 -13.67
N CYS A 61 -0.09 -3.54 -13.99
CA CYS A 61 1.19 -3.54 -13.28
C CYS A 61 1.90 -2.17 -13.39
N LEU A 62 1.80 -1.50 -14.54
CA LEU A 62 2.45 -0.21 -14.77
C LEU A 62 1.72 0.98 -14.13
N GLU A 63 0.51 0.80 -13.59
CA GLU A 63 -0.16 1.83 -12.79
C GLU A 63 0.66 2.15 -11.54
N CYS A 64 1.16 1.12 -10.83
CA CYS A 64 2.03 1.30 -9.67
C CYS A 64 3.52 1.32 -10.05
N HIS A 65 3.95 0.49 -11.00
CA HIS A 65 5.36 0.32 -11.37
C HIS A 65 5.83 1.38 -12.40
N ASN A 66 5.44 2.63 -12.20
CA ASN A 66 5.76 3.73 -13.11
C ASN A 66 7.11 4.41 -12.77
N ALA A 67 7.47 5.44 -13.55
CA ALA A 67 8.75 6.13 -13.41
C ALA A 67 8.85 6.93 -12.10
N ALA A 68 7.79 7.65 -11.74
CA ALA A 68 7.75 8.47 -10.53
C ALA A 68 7.84 7.62 -9.26
N ALA A 69 7.22 6.44 -9.27
CA ALA A 69 7.27 5.49 -8.16
C ALA A 69 8.56 4.63 -8.11
N GLY A 70 9.51 4.83 -9.03
CA GLY A 70 10.80 4.11 -9.02
C GLY A 70 10.77 2.69 -9.63
N ARG A 71 9.69 2.31 -10.32
CA ARG A 71 9.54 1.08 -11.13
C ARG A 71 9.50 -0.25 -10.38
N PHE A 72 10.41 -0.55 -9.45
CA PHE A 72 10.50 -1.89 -8.86
C PHE A 72 9.69 -2.07 -7.58
N LEU A 73 9.36 -0.98 -6.89
CA LEU A 73 8.58 -0.99 -5.64
C LEU A 73 9.11 -2.01 -4.61
N GLY A 74 10.44 -2.11 -4.50
CA GLY A 74 11.08 -2.93 -3.48
C GLY A 74 10.97 -2.30 -2.10
N PHE A 75 11.36 -3.05 -1.08
CA PHE A 75 11.42 -2.52 0.28
C PHE A 75 12.37 -1.32 0.35
N ARG A 76 11.93 -0.26 1.03
CA ARG A 76 12.80 0.88 1.38
C ARG A 76 13.57 0.59 2.66
N THR A 77 14.73 1.22 2.83
CA THR A 77 15.58 1.05 4.03
C THR A 77 14.79 1.26 5.33
N VAL A 78 13.93 2.28 5.38
CA VAL A 78 13.05 2.58 6.53
C VAL A 78 12.00 1.50 6.82
N GLN A 79 11.64 0.67 5.84
CA GLN A 79 10.73 -0.48 6.00
C GLN A 79 11.49 -1.75 6.40
N LEU A 80 12.74 -1.89 5.97
CA LEU A 80 13.59 -3.05 6.28
C LEU A 80 14.20 -3.00 7.68
N ASP A 81 14.30 -1.83 8.27
CA ASP A 81 14.96 -1.65 9.56
C ASP A 81 14.01 -1.74 10.76
N ALA A 82 13.21 -2.79 10.80
CA ALA A 82 12.15 -2.91 11.79
C ALA A 82 12.72 -3.05 13.22
N PRO A 83 12.29 -2.21 14.17
CA PRO A 83 12.80 -2.26 15.54
C PRO A 83 12.36 -3.55 16.23
N GLY A 84 13.23 -4.10 17.08
CA GLY A 84 12.92 -5.27 17.92
C GLY A 84 12.96 -6.64 17.23
N VAL A 85 13.28 -6.69 15.92
CA VAL A 85 13.44 -7.97 15.20
C VAL A 85 14.76 -8.66 15.54
N VAL A 86 15.82 -7.90 15.76
CA VAL A 86 17.14 -8.43 16.14
C VAL A 86 17.42 -8.18 17.63
N ALA A 87 18.12 -9.10 18.28
CA ALA A 87 18.35 -9.05 19.72
C ALA A 87 19.18 -7.83 20.18
N LYS A 88 20.08 -7.33 19.33
CA LYS A 88 20.91 -6.14 19.57
C LYS A 88 21.19 -5.41 18.26
N GLY A 89 21.24 -4.08 18.31
CA GLY A 89 21.56 -3.23 17.16
C GLY A 89 20.39 -3.06 16.19
N ARG A 90 20.67 -2.49 15.02
CA ARG A 90 19.69 -2.29 13.94
C ARG A 90 19.58 -3.54 13.08
N GLN A 91 18.41 -3.78 12.49
CA GLN A 91 18.20 -4.93 11.61
C GLN A 91 19.08 -4.84 10.36
N LEU A 92 19.30 -3.62 9.87
CA LEU A 92 20.20 -3.37 8.74
C LEU A 92 21.66 -3.74 9.05
N ASP A 93 22.15 -3.45 10.26
CA ASP A 93 23.52 -3.84 10.67
C ASP A 93 23.65 -5.37 10.70
N HIS A 94 22.59 -6.06 11.11
CA HIS A 94 22.53 -7.51 11.07
C HIS A 94 22.57 -8.05 9.63
N PHE A 95 21.84 -7.43 8.70
CA PHE A 95 21.89 -7.82 7.29
C PHE A 95 23.28 -7.64 6.67
N VAL A 96 23.98 -6.56 7.00
CA VAL A 96 25.35 -6.32 6.54
C VAL A 96 26.31 -7.33 7.14
N SER A 97 26.28 -7.51 8.48
CA SER A 97 27.22 -8.40 9.18
C SER A 97 27.05 -9.89 8.83
N THR A 98 25.87 -10.30 8.37
CA THR A 98 25.58 -11.67 7.92
C THR A 98 25.76 -11.88 6.41
N GLY A 99 26.06 -10.82 5.65
CA GLY A 99 26.20 -10.88 4.20
C GLY A 99 24.88 -10.97 3.42
N LEU A 100 23.73 -10.76 4.07
CA LEU A 100 22.42 -10.64 3.41
C LEU A 100 22.31 -9.34 2.60
N ALA A 101 23.00 -8.29 3.03
CA ALA A 101 23.13 -7.02 2.31
C ALA A 101 24.59 -6.82 1.90
N ALA A 102 24.82 -6.71 0.58
CA ALA A 102 26.12 -6.35 0.03
C ALA A 102 26.33 -4.82 -0.13
N TRP A 103 25.33 -4.03 0.25
CA TRP A 103 25.31 -2.57 0.16
C TRP A 103 25.47 -1.94 1.55
N ALA A 104 25.89 -0.67 1.60
CA ALA A 104 25.94 0.12 2.83
C ALA A 104 24.60 0.85 3.00
N PRO A 105 23.72 0.40 3.92
CA PRO A 105 22.41 1.01 4.06
C PRO A 105 22.47 2.38 4.69
N ASP A 106 21.65 3.31 4.15
CA ASP A 106 21.47 4.61 4.77
C ASP A 106 20.67 4.46 6.07
N THR A 107 21.36 4.65 7.19
CA THR A 107 20.80 4.58 8.53
C THR A 107 20.49 5.96 9.11
N SER A 108 20.60 7.03 8.32
CA SER A 108 20.35 8.40 8.82
C SER A 108 18.87 8.66 9.09
N THR A 109 17.97 8.05 8.31
CA THR A 109 16.53 8.12 8.53
C THR A 109 16.08 7.07 9.56
N PRO A 110 15.26 7.45 10.55
CA PRO A 110 14.62 6.49 11.44
C PRO A 110 13.74 5.49 10.68
N PRO A 111 13.60 4.25 11.18
CA PRO A 111 12.67 3.29 10.59
C PRO A 111 11.22 3.74 10.76
N PHE A 112 10.35 3.19 9.92
CA PHE A 112 8.92 3.31 10.14
C PHE A 112 8.52 2.62 11.44
N PRO A 113 7.64 3.24 12.25
CA PRO A 113 7.11 2.58 13.42
C PRO A 113 6.27 1.37 13.00
N ASN A 114 6.31 0.32 13.82
CA ASN A 114 5.41 -0.81 13.64
C ASN A 114 3.96 -0.32 13.86
N PRO A 115 3.04 -0.50 12.89
CA PRO A 115 1.66 -0.04 13.03
C PRO A 115 0.93 -0.68 14.21
N ALA A 116 1.36 -1.87 14.66
CA ALA A 116 0.78 -2.58 15.80
C ALA A 116 1.44 -2.25 17.15
N ASP A 117 2.51 -1.45 17.19
CA ASP A 117 3.17 -1.05 18.44
C ASP A 117 2.41 0.13 19.08
N PRO A 118 1.74 -0.04 20.24
CA PRO A 118 1.00 1.03 20.90
C PRO A 118 1.90 2.07 21.57
N THR A 119 3.20 1.80 21.71
CA THR A 119 4.15 2.74 22.34
C THR A 119 4.69 3.78 21.37
N ALA A 120 4.59 3.52 20.06
CA ALA A 120 4.95 4.48 19.02
C ALA A 120 3.84 5.52 18.81
N PRO A 121 4.16 6.78 18.48
CA PRO A 121 3.16 7.84 18.30
C PRO A 121 2.11 7.49 17.24
N LEU A 122 0.83 7.66 17.57
CA LEU A 122 -0.31 7.35 16.69
C LEU A 122 -0.16 7.97 15.29
N HIS A 123 0.18 9.26 15.23
CA HIS A 123 0.37 9.97 13.96
C HIS A 123 1.44 9.31 13.09
N GLN A 124 2.59 8.93 13.65
CA GLN A 124 3.67 8.31 12.89
C GLN A 124 3.28 6.92 12.37
N ARG A 125 2.56 6.11 13.17
CA ARG A 125 2.05 4.80 12.74
C ARG A 125 1.06 4.92 11.58
N ALA A 126 0.15 5.89 11.66
CA ALA A 126 -0.84 6.14 10.62
C ALA A 126 -0.19 6.66 9.33
N ARG A 127 0.72 7.64 9.42
CA ARG A 127 1.45 8.15 8.25
C ARG A 127 2.32 7.09 7.59
N ALA A 128 2.97 6.21 8.36
CA ALA A 128 3.73 5.09 7.80
C ALA A 128 2.81 4.09 7.08
N THR A 129 1.66 3.76 7.66
CA THR A 129 0.64 2.91 7.03
C THR A 129 0.14 3.51 5.72
N ILE A 130 -0.16 4.80 5.70
CA ILE A 130 -0.61 5.53 4.49
C ILE A 130 0.50 5.55 3.43
N ASP A 131 1.75 5.81 3.80
CA ASP A 131 2.85 5.80 2.84
C ASP A 131 2.98 4.42 2.18
N VAL A 132 3.15 3.37 3.00
CA VAL A 132 3.39 2.00 2.53
C VAL A 132 2.29 1.52 1.59
N ASN A 133 1.04 1.86 1.87
CA ASN A 133 -0.12 1.33 1.13
C ASN A 133 -0.66 2.27 0.04
N CYS A 134 -0.33 3.56 0.08
CA CYS A 134 -0.95 4.56 -0.81
C CYS A 134 0.07 5.41 -1.59
N ALA A 135 1.20 5.79 -0.99
CA ALA A 135 2.11 6.78 -1.59
C ALA A 135 2.76 6.31 -2.90
N THR A 136 2.84 5.00 -3.12
CA THR A 136 3.29 4.44 -4.39
C THR A 136 2.52 5.03 -5.57
N CYS A 137 1.19 5.13 -5.47
CA CYS A 137 0.33 5.69 -6.51
C CYS A 137 -0.01 7.16 -6.25
N HIS A 138 -0.12 7.57 -4.99
CA HIS A 138 -0.45 8.93 -4.57
C HIS A 138 0.84 9.66 -4.14
N GLN A 139 1.64 9.98 -5.14
CA GLN A 139 2.78 10.89 -5.06
C GLN A 139 2.89 11.68 -6.37
N PRO A 140 3.58 12.84 -6.36
CA PRO A 140 3.68 13.70 -7.54
C PRO A 140 4.14 12.96 -8.80
N GLY A 141 3.35 13.04 -9.87
CA GLY A 141 3.65 12.42 -11.17
C GLY A 141 3.47 10.89 -11.25
N ALA A 142 3.01 10.21 -10.19
CA ALA A 142 2.76 8.76 -10.22
C ALA A 142 1.36 8.39 -10.69
N SER A 143 0.37 9.27 -10.50
CA SER A 143 -1.02 9.04 -10.93
C SER A 143 -1.44 10.12 -11.93
N PRO A 144 -2.10 9.76 -13.05
CA PRO A 144 -2.66 10.74 -13.97
C PRO A 144 -3.99 11.34 -13.49
N ILE A 145 -4.53 10.86 -12.36
CA ILE A 145 -5.87 11.21 -11.86
C ILE A 145 -5.80 12.10 -10.62
N THR A 146 -4.75 11.96 -9.79
CA THR A 146 -4.60 12.71 -8.53
C THR A 146 -3.15 13.13 -8.32
N GLU A 147 -2.94 14.36 -7.86
CA GLU A 147 -1.61 14.89 -7.49
C GLU A 147 -1.40 14.93 -5.96
N HIS A 148 -2.14 14.10 -5.21
CA HIS A 148 -1.94 13.99 -3.76
C HIS A 148 -0.57 13.41 -3.45
N ASP A 149 0.05 13.91 -2.38
CA ASP A 149 1.34 13.43 -1.90
C ASP A 149 1.20 12.79 -0.53
N LEU A 150 1.05 11.46 -0.53
CA LEU A 150 0.82 10.66 0.67
C LEU A 150 2.10 10.08 1.28
N ARG A 151 3.29 10.54 0.82
CA ARG A 151 4.57 10.10 1.37
C ARG A 151 4.69 10.47 2.85
N TYR A 152 5.43 9.65 3.59
CA TYR A 152 5.59 9.77 5.04
C TYR A 152 6.11 11.15 5.47
N ASP A 153 7.12 11.64 4.75
CA ASP A 153 7.80 12.91 5.06
C ASP A 153 7.05 14.16 4.56
N THR A 154 5.98 13.98 3.79
CA THR A 154 5.13 15.09 3.37
C THR A 154 4.25 15.53 4.53
N ALA A 155 4.38 16.80 4.93
CA ALA A 155 3.57 17.39 5.98
C ALA A 155 2.07 17.25 5.64
N LEU A 156 1.22 17.01 6.65
CA LEU A 156 -0.19 16.71 6.41
C LEU A 156 -0.91 17.80 5.60
N ALA A 157 -0.60 19.07 5.87
CA ALA A 157 -1.14 20.22 5.15
C ALA A 157 -0.72 20.24 3.66
N ASP A 158 0.45 19.70 3.34
CA ASP A 158 1.03 19.71 1.98
C ASP A 158 0.63 18.49 1.15
N THR A 159 -0.05 17.50 1.76
CA THR A 159 -0.50 16.28 1.06
C THR A 159 -1.57 16.55 0.00
N GLY A 160 -2.25 17.70 0.06
CA GLY A 160 -3.38 18.03 -0.81
C GLY A 160 -4.65 17.22 -0.55
N VAL A 161 -4.77 16.52 0.59
CA VAL A 161 -6.02 15.80 0.96
C VAL A 161 -6.77 16.42 2.14
N CYS A 162 -6.11 17.22 2.97
CA CYS A 162 -6.69 17.68 4.22
C CYS A 162 -7.69 18.82 4.00
N ASP A 163 -8.93 18.66 4.48
CA ASP A 163 -10.07 19.57 4.27
C ASP A 163 -10.44 19.85 2.79
N VAL A 164 -9.91 19.04 1.88
CA VAL A 164 -10.16 19.12 0.43
C VAL A 164 -11.41 18.32 0.07
N ALA A 165 -12.28 18.87 -0.80
CA ALA A 165 -13.45 18.14 -1.28
C ALA A 165 -13.05 17.00 -2.24
N PRO A 166 -13.73 15.85 -2.24
CA PRO A 166 -13.41 14.76 -3.17
C PRO A 166 -13.77 15.12 -4.62
N GLU A 167 -12.79 15.08 -5.52
CA GLU A 167 -12.98 15.37 -6.95
C GLU A 167 -13.19 14.11 -7.81
N ASN A 168 -12.65 12.97 -7.36
CA ASN A 168 -12.61 11.72 -8.12
C ASN A 168 -13.50 10.63 -7.52
N GLY A 169 -14.73 10.99 -7.18
CA GLY A 169 -15.74 10.10 -6.60
C GLY A 169 -16.03 10.41 -5.13
N SER A 170 -17.32 10.42 -4.80
CA SER A 170 -17.90 10.82 -3.54
C SER A 170 -18.79 9.70 -2.98
N PHE A 171 -18.85 9.56 -1.66
CA PHE A 171 -19.80 8.69 -0.98
C PHE A 171 -21.09 9.42 -0.60
N GLU A 172 -21.21 10.70 -0.97
CA GLU A 172 -22.38 11.56 -0.73
C GLU A 172 -22.73 11.72 0.75
N VAL A 173 -21.70 11.68 1.62
CA VAL A 173 -21.89 11.89 3.05
C VAL A 173 -21.79 13.38 3.42
N ALA A 174 -22.52 13.79 4.46
CA ALA A 174 -22.52 15.18 4.88
C ALA A 174 -21.12 15.60 5.37
N GLY A 175 -20.61 16.72 4.86
CA GLY A 175 -19.29 17.24 5.24
C GLY A 175 -18.11 16.48 4.64
N GLU A 176 -18.33 15.64 3.62
CA GLU A 176 -17.30 14.79 3.03
C GLU A 176 -16.07 15.57 2.55
N LYS A 177 -14.89 15.14 3.01
CA LYS A 177 -13.57 15.60 2.56
C LYS A 177 -12.71 14.39 2.23
N LEU A 178 -11.66 14.58 1.43
CA LEU A 178 -10.63 13.56 1.22
C LEU A 178 -10.06 13.07 2.55
N LEU A 179 -9.77 14.02 3.46
CA LEU A 179 -9.49 13.80 4.86
C LEU A 179 -10.14 14.92 5.69
N ALA A 180 -11.07 14.57 6.58
CA ALA A 180 -11.75 15.49 7.49
C ALA A 180 -11.24 15.28 8.93
N PRO A 181 -10.46 16.21 9.50
CA PRO A 181 -9.98 16.11 10.89
C PRO A 181 -11.13 15.87 11.89
N GLY A 182 -10.94 14.90 12.78
CA GLY A 182 -11.91 14.53 13.82
C GLY A 182 -13.16 13.80 13.31
N GLN A 183 -13.30 13.61 11.99
CA GLN A 183 -14.52 13.11 11.36
C GLN A 183 -14.24 11.91 10.45
N PRO A 184 -14.02 10.70 11.03
CA PRO A 184 -13.72 9.49 10.25
C PRO A 184 -14.83 9.14 9.26
N ASP A 185 -16.10 9.32 9.62
CA ASP A 185 -17.24 8.98 8.77
C ASP A 185 -17.44 9.96 7.60
N ALA A 186 -16.81 11.14 7.65
CA ALA A 186 -16.78 12.12 6.57
C ALA A 186 -15.44 12.12 5.80
N SER A 187 -14.52 11.22 6.14
CA SER A 187 -13.20 11.13 5.50
C SER A 187 -13.20 10.11 4.37
N ASN A 188 -13.31 10.60 3.14
CA ASN A 188 -13.38 9.81 1.93
C ASN A 188 -12.22 8.80 1.82
N LEU A 189 -10.97 9.12 2.23
CA LEU A 189 -9.89 8.12 2.20
C LEU A 189 -10.22 6.87 3.05
N LEU A 190 -10.82 7.06 4.23
CA LEU A 190 -11.16 5.97 5.13
C LEU A 190 -12.37 5.19 4.58
N LEU A 191 -13.34 5.88 4.00
CA LEU A 191 -14.47 5.24 3.33
C LEU A 191 -14.00 4.37 2.16
N ARG A 192 -13.02 4.82 1.37
CA ARG A 192 -12.41 4.02 0.31
C ARG A 192 -11.65 2.81 0.82
N MET A 193 -10.98 2.90 1.97
CA MET A 193 -10.31 1.74 2.59
C MET A 193 -11.30 0.65 3.05
N LYS A 194 -12.52 1.05 3.41
CA LYS A 194 -13.62 0.16 3.84
C LYS A 194 -14.45 -0.39 2.68
N ASP A 195 -14.40 0.26 1.52
CA ASP A 195 -15.21 -0.11 0.36
C ASP A 195 -14.62 -1.31 -0.41
N LEU A 196 -15.51 -2.14 -0.95
CA LEU A 196 -15.18 -3.20 -1.92
C LEU A 196 -15.87 -2.98 -3.28
N GLY A 197 -16.62 -1.89 -3.42
CA GLY A 197 -17.31 -1.46 -4.63
C GLY A 197 -16.40 -0.71 -5.61
N VAL A 198 -16.93 0.33 -6.24
CA VAL A 198 -16.24 1.05 -7.34
C VAL A 198 -15.29 2.15 -6.85
N LEU A 199 -15.46 2.64 -5.62
CA LEU A 199 -14.66 3.74 -5.07
C LEU A 199 -13.50 3.25 -4.21
N ARG A 200 -13.49 1.97 -3.87
CA ARG A 200 -12.47 1.29 -3.08
C ARG A 200 -11.03 1.70 -3.39
N MET A 201 -10.21 1.69 -2.35
CA MET A 201 -8.76 1.80 -2.46
C MET A 201 -8.07 0.67 -1.67
N PRO A 202 -7.03 0.04 -2.26
CA PRO A 202 -6.56 0.24 -3.63
C PRO A 202 -7.58 -0.27 -4.67
N SER A 203 -7.63 0.38 -5.84
CA SER A 203 -8.58 0.07 -6.91
C SER A 203 -8.27 -1.25 -7.66
N ILE A 204 -7.05 -1.74 -7.52
CA ILE A 204 -6.56 -3.00 -8.11
C ILE A 204 -5.92 -3.88 -7.04
N GLY A 205 -5.93 -5.20 -7.26
CA GLY A 205 -5.21 -6.16 -6.43
C GLY A 205 -6.08 -6.81 -5.34
N SER A 206 -6.10 -6.24 -4.13
CA SER A 206 -6.78 -6.84 -2.97
C SER A 206 -8.28 -7.04 -3.24
N HIS A 207 -8.97 -7.93 -2.52
CA HIS A 207 -10.45 -7.94 -2.42
C HIS A 207 -10.87 -8.16 -0.97
N VAL A 208 -10.05 -7.63 -0.05
CA VAL A 208 -10.20 -7.79 1.39
C VAL A 208 -9.94 -6.43 2.01
N VAL A 209 -10.81 -6.06 2.96
CA VAL A 209 -10.56 -4.92 3.85
C VAL A 209 -9.46 -5.30 4.83
N ASP A 210 -8.47 -4.43 5.00
CA ASP A 210 -7.50 -4.55 6.09
C ASP A 210 -8.07 -3.88 7.34
N ASP A 211 -8.73 -4.68 8.18
CA ASP A 211 -9.41 -4.18 9.38
C ASP A 211 -8.45 -3.53 10.38
N ALA A 212 -7.19 -3.99 10.43
CA ALA A 212 -6.18 -3.42 11.31
C ALA A 212 -5.75 -2.02 10.83
N ALA A 213 -5.48 -1.88 9.52
CA ALA A 213 -5.17 -0.57 8.93
C ALA A 213 -6.37 0.38 9.04
N VAL A 214 -7.59 -0.09 8.75
CA VAL A 214 -8.82 0.70 8.89
C VAL A 214 -9.00 1.18 10.33
N SER A 215 -8.77 0.33 11.32
CA SER A 215 -8.88 0.70 12.74
C SER A 215 -7.85 1.76 13.13
N LEU A 216 -6.58 1.59 12.75
CA LEU A 216 -5.51 2.55 13.00
C LEU A 216 -5.79 3.92 12.37
N ILE A 217 -6.25 3.93 11.11
CA ILE A 217 -6.56 5.17 10.40
C ILE A 217 -7.83 5.82 10.97
N THR A 218 -8.82 5.05 11.41
CA THR A 218 -10.00 5.58 12.11
C THR A 218 -9.60 6.29 13.41
N GLU A 219 -8.76 5.65 14.23
CA GLU A 219 -8.24 6.23 15.49
C GLU A 219 -7.46 7.52 15.20
N TRP A 220 -6.58 7.47 14.20
CA TRP A 220 -5.79 8.63 13.80
C TRP A 220 -6.65 9.80 13.36
N ILE A 221 -7.60 9.61 12.43
CA ILE A 221 -8.48 10.69 11.96
C ILE A 221 -9.28 11.28 13.11
N THR A 222 -9.82 10.43 13.99
CA THR A 222 -10.58 10.86 15.18
C THR A 222 -9.73 11.76 16.09
N SER A 223 -8.42 11.50 16.20
CA SER A 223 -7.50 12.28 17.02
C SER A 223 -7.05 13.61 16.40
N LEU A 224 -7.30 13.85 15.11
CA LEU A 224 -6.87 15.08 14.44
C LEU A 224 -7.76 16.26 14.82
N GLU A 225 -7.16 17.31 15.38
CA GLU A 225 -7.86 18.59 15.62
C GLU A 225 -7.85 19.49 14.38
N SER A 226 -6.81 19.39 13.55
CA SER A 226 -6.65 20.20 12.34
C SER A 226 -5.68 19.55 11.35
N CYS A 227 -5.52 20.19 10.19
CA CYS A 227 -4.55 19.81 9.15
C CYS A 227 -3.10 20.21 9.46
N ALA A 228 -2.83 20.92 10.56
CA ALA A 228 -1.48 21.36 10.92
C ALA A 228 -0.56 20.21 11.37
N GLY A 229 -1.10 19.00 11.58
CA GLY A 229 -0.42 17.92 12.27
C GLY A 229 -0.36 18.17 13.79
N PRO A 230 0.06 17.18 14.59
CA PRO A 230 0.50 17.40 15.96
C PRO A 230 1.82 18.18 16.02
#